data_AF-A0A3L7VLR3-F1
#
_entry.id   AF-A0A3L7VLR3-F1
#
_cell.length_a   1.000
_cell.length_b   1.000
_cell.length_c   1.000
_cell.angle_alpha   90.00
_cell.angle_beta   90.00
_cell.angle_gamma   90.00
#
_symmetry.space_group_name_H-M   'P 1'
#
loop_
_entity.id
_entity.type
_entity.pdbx_description
1 polymer ?
#
loop_
_entity_poly.entity_id
_entity_poly.type
_entity_poly.pdbx_seq_one_letter_code
_entity_poly.pdbx_strand_id
1 'polypeptide(L)'
;MALPGDNGWRMRTFFFTISVILAATPTILCAQVRGKFPEEFTCCNMVQADWADGDSFLIRTGTGEQLTIRLYGVDCIETALSDDNDARRLRAQRRHFGISESGGLPQPEASMTLAMKYGKLATEETAKALAQPFTVYTSFADARGDAKFPRIYAFVTTADGKDLGELLVSKGLARAFGICRETPDGQHEDAYREKLRDLELVACRKASGIWAETDCDKLPSERQLERTEDAELGVARGPKKAPPNPKFDLNTAARDELMSIPG
;
A
#
# COMPACT_ATOMS: atom_id res chain seq x y z
N MET A 1 -66.05 -54.99 47.77
CA MET A 1 -65.11 -56.04 48.24
C MET A 1 -64.53 -56.70 46.99
N ALA A 2 -63.22 -56.89 46.94
CA ALA A 2 -62.40 -57.42 45.83
C ALA A 2 -62.01 -56.46 44.67
N LEU A 3 -60.72 -56.08 44.64
CA LEU A 3 -59.89 -55.80 43.44
C LEU A 3 -59.63 -57.13 42.69
N PRO A 4 -59.22 -57.22 41.38
CA PRO A 4 -57.89 -56.76 40.90
C PRO A 4 -57.69 -56.47 39.38
N GLY A 5 -56.46 -56.03 39.03
CA GLY A 5 -55.84 -56.08 37.68
C GLY A 5 -56.05 -54.82 36.82
N ASP A 6 -55.13 -54.32 35.99
CA ASP A 6 -54.05 -55.00 35.28
C ASP A 6 -52.99 -53.99 34.77
N ASN A 7 -51.81 -54.51 34.44
CA ASN A 7 -50.57 -53.81 34.14
C ASN A 7 -50.48 -53.38 32.66
N GLY A 8 -50.23 -52.10 32.39
CA GLY A 8 -50.00 -51.57 31.04
C GLY A 8 -48.67 -50.84 30.90
N TRP A 9 -47.63 -51.55 30.47
CA TRP A 9 -46.31 -51.01 30.15
C TRP A 9 -46.37 -50.19 28.86
N ARG A 10 -46.27 -48.85 28.94
CA ARG A 10 -46.20 -47.97 27.76
C ARG A 10 -44.74 -47.71 27.39
N MET A 11 -44.28 -48.37 26.34
CA MET A 11 -43.02 -48.09 25.66
C MET A 11 -43.12 -46.72 24.97
N ARG A 12 -42.33 -45.73 25.42
CA ARG A 12 -42.21 -44.42 24.76
C ARG A 12 -41.08 -44.49 23.74
N THR A 13 -41.41 -44.56 22.46
CA THR A 13 -40.48 -44.41 21.34
C THR A 13 -40.05 -42.93 21.24
N PHE A 14 -38.81 -42.63 21.62
CA PHE A 14 -38.18 -41.34 21.34
C PHE A 14 -37.56 -41.40 19.93
N PHE A 15 -38.14 -40.67 18.98
CA PHE A 15 -37.48 -40.40 17.70
C PHE A 15 -36.46 -39.29 17.89
N PHE A 16 -35.17 -39.63 17.92
CA PHE A 16 -34.08 -38.67 17.79
C PHE A 16 -33.87 -38.37 16.30
N THR A 17 -34.38 -37.24 15.82
CA THR A 17 -34.02 -36.72 14.49
C THR A 17 -32.65 -36.05 14.58
N ILE A 18 -31.60 -36.75 14.12
CA ILE A 18 -30.27 -36.17 13.92
C ILE A 18 -30.36 -35.27 12.67
N SER A 19 -30.46 -33.95 12.87
CA SER A 19 -30.26 -32.98 11.79
C SER A 19 -28.76 -32.78 11.61
N VAL A 20 -28.19 -33.39 10.58
CA VAL A 20 -26.82 -33.09 10.13
C VAL A 20 -26.85 -31.75 9.40
N ILE A 21 -26.47 -30.68 10.09
CA ILE A 21 -26.21 -29.38 9.45
C ILE A 21 -24.85 -29.50 8.76
N LEU A 22 -24.87 -29.75 7.46
CA LEU A 22 -23.68 -29.71 6.62
C LEU A 22 -23.27 -28.24 6.49
N ALA A 23 -22.31 -27.80 7.31
CA ALA A 23 -21.69 -26.49 7.17
C ALA A 23 -20.88 -26.47 5.87
N ALA A 24 -21.50 -26.01 4.78
CA ALA A 24 -20.79 -25.72 3.55
C ALA A 24 -19.86 -24.52 3.81
N THR A 25 -18.58 -24.80 4.02
CA THR A 25 -17.56 -23.75 4.01
C THR A 25 -17.52 -23.15 2.60
N PRO A 26 -17.75 -21.84 2.42
CA PRO A 26 -17.64 -21.23 1.10
C PRO A 26 -16.18 -21.33 0.68
N THR A 27 -15.89 -22.29 -0.19
CA THR A 27 -14.59 -22.38 -0.84
C THR A 27 -14.61 -21.32 -1.92
N ILE A 28 -14.06 -20.14 -1.62
CA ILE A 28 -13.89 -19.08 -2.61
C ILE A 28 -12.98 -19.63 -3.69
N LEU A 29 -13.56 -19.95 -4.84
CA LEU A 29 -12.84 -20.44 -6.00
C LEU A 29 -12.02 -19.26 -6.56
N CYS A 30 -10.74 -19.19 -6.21
CA CYS A 30 -9.84 -18.20 -6.79
C CYS A 30 -9.63 -18.55 -8.28
N ALA A 31 -10.24 -17.76 -9.15
CA ALA A 31 -9.97 -17.82 -10.58
C ALA A 31 -8.52 -17.36 -10.84
N GLN A 32 -7.72 -18.20 -11.50
CA GLN A 32 -6.41 -17.79 -11.99
C GLN A 32 -6.59 -17.05 -13.31
N VAL A 33 -6.35 -15.73 -13.32
CA VAL A 33 -6.38 -14.91 -14.52
C VAL A 33 -4.93 -14.66 -14.93
N ARG A 34 -4.32 -15.52 -15.75
CA ARG A 34 -2.92 -15.34 -16.21
C ARG A 34 -2.67 -13.92 -16.73
N GLY A 35 -2.06 -13.07 -15.92
CA GLY A 35 -1.61 -11.74 -16.30
C GLY A 35 -0.33 -11.76 -17.13
N LYS A 36 0.04 -10.59 -17.68
CA LYS A 36 1.31 -10.36 -18.40
C LYS A 36 2.52 -10.19 -17.47
N PHE A 37 2.31 -10.20 -16.16
CA PHE A 37 3.38 -10.10 -15.19
C PHE A 37 4.13 -11.43 -15.05
N PRO A 38 5.45 -11.41 -14.74
CA PRO A 38 6.20 -12.65 -14.53
C PRO A 38 5.58 -13.52 -13.43
N GLU A 39 5.08 -12.88 -12.36
CA GLU A 39 4.47 -13.57 -11.24
C GLU A 39 3.18 -12.91 -10.78
N GLU A 40 2.21 -13.75 -10.46
CA GLU A 40 0.88 -13.39 -9.97
C GLU A 40 0.53 -14.29 -8.79
N PHE A 41 0.31 -13.67 -7.64
CA PHE A 41 -0.13 -14.35 -6.43
C PHE A 41 -1.60 -14.02 -6.16
N THR A 42 -2.46 -15.01 -6.35
CA THR A 42 -3.89 -14.93 -6.02
C THR A 42 -4.15 -15.35 -4.57
N CYS A 43 -5.28 -14.90 -4.02
CA CYS A 43 -5.72 -15.21 -2.65
C CYS A 43 -4.69 -14.80 -1.56
N CYS A 44 -3.96 -13.71 -1.80
CA CYS A 44 -3.04 -13.16 -0.80
C CYS A 44 -3.82 -12.58 0.38
N ASN A 45 -3.23 -12.65 1.57
CA ASN A 45 -3.76 -12.02 2.78
C ASN A 45 -2.72 -11.09 3.37
N MET A 46 -3.15 -9.97 3.95
CA MET A 46 -2.25 -9.05 4.64
C MET A 46 -1.87 -9.65 5.99
N VAL A 47 -0.58 -9.57 6.34
CA VAL A 47 -0.07 -9.97 7.65
C VAL A 47 0.19 -8.72 8.46
N GLN A 48 -0.32 -8.67 9.69
CA GLN A 48 -0.09 -7.56 10.60
C GLN A 48 1.39 -7.48 10.96
N ALA A 49 1.96 -6.27 10.86
CA ALA A 49 3.32 -5.97 11.26
C ALA A 49 3.39 -4.54 11.77
N ASP A 50 4.08 -4.32 12.89
CA ASP A 50 4.14 -3.00 13.55
C ASP A 50 4.86 -1.93 12.71
N TRP A 51 5.66 -2.36 11.73
CA TRP A 51 6.37 -1.49 10.79
C TRP A 51 5.58 -1.22 9.50
N ALA A 52 4.46 -1.91 9.26
CA ALA A 52 3.71 -1.75 8.01
C ALA A 52 3.12 -0.34 7.90
N ASP A 53 3.20 0.23 6.71
CA ASP A 53 2.62 1.51 6.36
C ASP A 53 1.67 1.41 5.16
N GLY A 54 1.25 2.55 4.60
CA GLY A 54 0.27 2.59 3.52
C GLY A 54 0.76 1.96 2.21
N ASP A 55 2.05 2.12 1.85
CA ASP A 55 2.62 1.61 0.59
C ASP A 55 3.63 0.46 0.78
N SER A 56 3.98 0.09 2.00
CA SER A 56 4.91 -0.99 2.34
C SER A 56 4.38 -1.89 3.46
N PHE A 57 4.12 -3.16 3.16
CA PHE A 57 3.52 -4.09 4.13
C PHE A 57 3.84 -5.56 3.84
N LEU A 58 3.59 -6.41 4.83
CA LEU A 58 3.79 -7.85 4.75
C LEU A 58 2.53 -8.55 4.23
N ILE A 59 2.71 -9.48 3.30
CA ILE A 59 1.63 -10.35 2.81
C ILE A 59 1.97 -11.80 3.06
N ARG A 60 0.93 -12.65 2.99
CA ARG A 60 1.04 -14.10 2.85
C ARG A 60 0.37 -14.52 1.54
N THR A 61 1.10 -15.21 0.67
CA THR A 61 0.56 -15.75 -0.59
C THR A 61 -0.40 -16.90 -0.31
N GLY A 62 -1.20 -17.28 -1.31
CA GLY A 62 -2.08 -18.47 -1.21
C GLY A 62 -1.34 -19.78 -0.93
N THR A 63 -0.03 -19.85 -1.24
CA THR A 63 0.84 -21.00 -0.95
C THR A 63 1.50 -20.93 0.44
N GLY A 64 1.32 -19.83 1.18
CA GLY A 64 1.78 -19.66 2.56
C GLY A 64 3.10 -18.90 2.72
N GLU A 65 3.79 -18.57 1.63
CA GLU A 65 5.00 -17.74 1.63
C GLU A 65 4.70 -16.32 2.10
N GLN A 66 5.64 -15.69 2.80
CA GLN A 66 5.52 -14.29 3.24
C GLN A 66 6.46 -13.39 2.45
N LEU A 67 5.92 -12.29 1.93
CA LEU A 67 6.65 -11.33 1.11
C LEU A 67 6.42 -9.91 1.63
N THR A 68 7.47 -9.11 1.71
CA THR A 68 7.36 -7.68 2.02
C THR A 68 7.23 -6.90 0.72
N ILE A 69 6.08 -6.26 0.54
CA ILE A 69 5.72 -5.55 -0.69
C ILE A 69 5.93 -4.05 -0.49
N ARG A 70 6.38 -3.37 -1.55
CA ARG A 70 6.22 -1.93 -1.76
C ARG A 70 5.38 -1.68 -3.01
N LEU A 71 4.46 -0.73 -2.97
CA LEU A 71 3.68 -0.37 -4.15
C LEU A 71 4.50 0.36 -5.20
N TYR A 72 4.19 0.13 -6.49
CA TYR A 72 4.72 0.94 -7.59
C TYR A 72 4.00 2.29 -7.69
N GLY A 73 4.78 3.35 -7.93
CA GLY A 73 4.32 4.67 -8.35
C GLY A 73 3.66 5.52 -7.26
N VAL A 74 3.62 5.03 -6.03
CA VAL A 74 3.03 5.74 -4.89
C VAL A 74 3.98 5.78 -3.70
N ASP A 75 3.90 6.86 -2.92
CA ASP A 75 4.64 7.04 -1.67
C ASP A 75 3.67 7.61 -0.63
N CYS A 76 3.48 6.87 0.48
CA CYS A 76 2.71 7.35 1.62
C CYS A 76 3.60 8.17 2.55
N ILE A 77 2.99 8.95 3.44
CA ILE A 77 3.73 9.75 4.40
C ILE A 77 4.34 8.86 5.49
N GLU A 78 5.58 9.18 5.89
CA GLU A 78 6.25 8.48 6.99
C GLU A 78 5.41 8.48 8.27
N THR A 79 5.30 7.31 8.89
CA THR A 79 4.53 7.10 10.14
C THR A 79 5.40 7.16 11.39
N ALA A 80 6.71 7.06 11.24
CA ALA A 80 7.71 7.13 12.31
C ALA A 80 9.01 7.79 11.79
N LEU A 81 9.79 8.36 12.70
CA LEU A 81 11.11 8.93 12.41
C LEU A 81 12.14 8.19 13.25
N SER A 82 12.99 7.41 12.60
CA SER A 82 14.06 6.66 13.27
C SER A 82 15.44 7.25 13.01
N ASP A 83 15.62 7.93 11.88
CA ASP A 83 16.89 8.53 11.47
C ASP A 83 16.73 9.85 10.68
N ASP A 84 17.86 10.43 10.28
CA ASP A 84 17.92 11.66 9.49
C ASP A 84 17.32 11.50 8.07
N ASN A 85 17.32 10.29 7.51
CA ASN A 85 16.71 10.04 6.20
C ASN A 85 15.19 10.10 6.29
N ASP A 86 14.60 9.51 7.33
CA ASP A 86 13.15 9.60 7.60
C ASP A 86 12.74 11.05 7.80
N ALA A 87 13.52 11.81 8.57
CA ALA A 87 13.27 13.24 8.81
C ALA A 87 13.31 14.05 7.50
N ARG A 88 14.29 13.75 6.62
CA ARG A 88 14.39 14.36 5.28
C ARG A 88 13.20 13.98 4.40
N ARG A 89 12.79 12.70 4.37
CA ARG A 89 11.65 12.23 3.58
C ARG A 89 10.34 12.87 4.04
N LEU A 90 10.10 12.94 5.35
CA LEU A 90 8.92 13.60 5.89
C LEU A 90 8.88 15.10 5.53
N ARG A 91 10.03 15.79 5.55
CA ARG A 91 10.11 17.19 5.10
C ARG A 91 9.75 17.32 3.62
N ALA A 92 10.28 16.46 2.76
CA ALA A 92 9.97 16.43 1.33
C ALA A 92 8.48 16.18 1.06
N GLN A 93 7.89 15.21 1.77
CA GLN A 93 6.47 14.88 1.67
C GLN A 93 5.59 16.07 2.09
N ARG A 94 5.92 16.76 3.20
CA ARG A 94 5.18 17.95 3.66
C ARG A 94 5.20 19.07 2.63
N ARG A 95 6.35 19.31 2.00
CA ARG A 95 6.48 20.29 0.91
C ARG A 95 5.71 19.91 -0.34
N HIS A 96 5.69 18.61 -0.66
CA HIS A 96 4.93 18.11 -1.80
C HIS A 96 3.43 18.42 -1.68
N PHE A 97 2.88 18.31 -0.47
CA PHE A 97 1.49 18.59 -0.16
C PHE A 97 1.21 20.06 0.23
N GLY A 98 2.23 20.90 0.36
CA GLY A 98 2.07 22.32 0.72
C GLY A 98 1.57 22.51 2.15
N ILE A 99 2.04 21.68 3.08
CA ILE A 99 1.59 21.66 4.47
C ILE A 99 2.71 22.02 5.46
N SER A 100 3.86 22.52 5.00
CA SER A 100 5.02 22.76 5.86
C SER A 100 4.73 23.76 6.98
N GLU A 101 3.78 24.67 6.76
CA GLU A 101 3.32 25.70 7.71
C GLU A 101 1.82 25.55 8.07
N SER A 102 1.21 24.39 7.78
CA SER A 102 -0.19 24.14 8.12
C SER A 102 -0.41 24.23 9.64
N GLY A 103 -1.42 24.99 10.05
CA GLY A 103 -1.66 25.37 11.45
C GLY A 103 -1.34 26.84 11.78
N GLY A 104 -0.88 27.65 10.82
CA GLY A 104 -0.75 29.11 10.95
C GLY A 104 0.39 29.57 11.86
N LEU A 105 1.25 28.65 12.28
CA LEU A 105 2.43 28.91 13.08
C LEU A 105 3.65 28.28 12.39
N PRO A 106 4.83 28.91 12.45
CA PRO A 106 6.07 28.37 11.87
C PRO A 106 6.63 27.18 12.68
N GLN A 107 5.76 26.37 13.30
CA GLN A 107 6.12 25.28 14.21
C GLN A 107 6.19 23.97 13.42
N PRO A 108 7.41 23.43 13.17
CA PRO A 108 7.58 22.18 12.43
C PRO A 108 6.82 21.00 13.05
N GLU A 109 6.68 20.98 14.38
CA GLU A 109 6.08 19.87 15.11
C GLU A 109 4.60 19.66 14.77
N ALA A 110 3.82 20.74 14.62
CA ALA A 110 2.40 20.65 14.29
C ALA A 110 2.19 20.09 12.88
N SER A 111 2.93 20.62 11.91
CA SER A 111 2.94 20.16 10.52
C SER A 111 3.42 18.70 10.40
N MET A 112 4.44 18.30 11.16
CA MET A 112 4.91 16.90 11.22
C MET A 112 3.87 15.97 11.82
N THR A 113 3.22 16.37 12.92
CA THR A 113 2.16 15.59 13.57
C THR A 113 0.97 15.40 12.62
N LEU A 114 0.59 16.46 11.91
CA LEU A 114 -0.46 16.41 10.88
C LEU A 114 -0.10 15.45 9.75
N ALA A 115 1.12 15.54 9.22
CA ALA A 115 1.60 14.65 8.17
C ALA A 115 1.57 13.18 8.61
N MET A 116 2.14 12.87 9.78
CA MET A 116 2.14 11.50 10.33
C MET A 116 0.73 10.96 10.57
N LYS A 117 -0.23 11.81 10.96
CA LYS A 117 -1.65 11.42 11.07
C LYS A 117 -2.16 10.90 9.72
N TYR A 118 -1.88 11.57 8.61
CA TYR A 118 -2.27 11.09 7.28
C TYR A 118 -1.50 9.84 6.84
N GLY A 119 -0.24 9.68 7.25
CA GLY A 119 0.50 8.42 7.11
C GLY A 119 -0.24 7.25 7.77
N LYS A 120 -0.71 7.44 9.03
CA LYS A 120 -1.49 6.41 9.74
C LYS A 120 -2.84 6.12 9.07
N LEU A 121 -3.53 7.15 8.58
CA LEU A 121 -4.77 6.97 7.81
C LEU A 121 -4.53 6.17 6.52
N ALA A 122 -3.37 6.33 5.87
CA ALA A 122 -2.98 5.51 4.73
C ALA A 122 -2.80 4.04 5.13
N THR A 123 -2.11 3.76 6.25
CA THR A 123 -1.97 2.41 6.81
C THR A 123 -3.34 1.76 7.09
N GLU A 124 -4.24 2.50 7.73
CA GLU A 124 -5.59 2.04 8.05
C GLU A 124 -6.42 1.76 6.78
N GLU A 125 -6.32 2.63 5.77
CA GLU A 125 -7.01 2.44 4.49
C GLU A 125 -6.47 1.23 3.73
N THR A 126 -5.15 1.00 3.72
CA THR A 126 -4.55 -0.19 3.14
C THR A 126 -5.04 -1.45 3.85
N ALA A 127 -5.00 -1.48 5.18
CA ALA A 127 -5.51 -2.62 5.96
C ALA A 127 -6.99 -2.89 5.68
N LYS A 128 -7.81 -1.84 5.52
CA LYS A 128 -9.22 -1.96 5.16
C LYS A 128 -9.43 -2.46 3.73
N ALA A 129 -8.71 -1.92 2.76
CA ALA A 129 -8.81 -2.29 1.35
C ALA A 129 -8.37 -3.75 1.11
N LEU A 130 -7.47 -4.26 1.95
CA LEU A 130 -6.91 -5.60 1.90
C LEU A 130 -7.48 -6.56 2.95
N ALA A 131 -8.62 -6.22 3.56
CA ALA A 131 -9.29 -7.05 4.56
C ALA A 131 -9.86 -8.37 3.98
N GLN A 132 -10.06 -8.42 2.66
CA GLN A 132 -10.44 -9.62 1.92
C GLN A 132 -9.26 -10.09 1.07
N PRO A 133 -9.20 -11.39 0.71
CA PRO A 133 -8.13 -11.89 -0.14
C PRO A 133 -7.99 -11.11 -1.45
N PHE A 134 -6.75 -10.77 -1.81
CA PHE A 134 -6.41 -9.90 -2.93
C PHE A 134 -5.37 -10.54 -3.86
N THR A 135 -5.07 -9.86 -4.97
CA THR A 135 -4.07 -10.32 -5.94
C THR A 135 -2.86 -9.40 -5.95
N VAL A 136 -1.67 -9.99 -6.05
CA VAL A 136 -0.39 -9.28 -6.11
C VAL A 136 0.34 -9.64 -7.40
N TYR A 137 0.85 -8.62 -8.10
CA TYR A 137 1.63 -8.78 -9.33
C TYR A 137 3.03 -8.19 -9.12
N THR A 138 4.07 -8.99 -9.27
CA THR A 138 5.45 -8.55 -9.03
C THR A 138 6.44 -9.13 -10.03
N SER A 139 7.50 -8.39 -10.31
CA SER A 139 8.64 -8.84 -11.08
C SER A 139 9.83 -9.22 -10.20
N PHE A 140 9.66 -9.19 -8.87
CA PHE A 140 10.71 -9.28 -7.87
C PHE A 140 11.78 -8.17 -7.94
N ALA A 141 11.39 -7.00 -8.44
CA ALA A 141 12.24 -5.80 -8.43
C ALA A 141 12.58 -5.41 -6.98
N ASP A 142 13.87 -5.22 -6.67
CA ASP A 142 14.29 -4.83 -5.32
C ASP A 142 13.78 -3.40 -5.01
N ALA A 143 13.05 -3.30 -3.91
CA ALA A 143 12.48 -2.07 -3.37
C ALA A 143 13.27 -1.53 -2.18
N ARG A 144 14.57 -1.81 -2.12
CA ARG A 144 15.54 -1.27 -1.13
C ARG A 144 15.26 -1.75 0.29
N GLY A 145 14.94 -3.02 0.45
CA GLY A 145 14.86 -3.63 1.78
C GLY A 145 16.23 -3.73 2.46
N ASP A 146 16.23 -3.99 3.77
CA ASP A 146 17.44 -4.50 4.43
C ASP A 146 17.73 -5.91 3.92
N ALA A 147 19.00 -6.35 3.92
CA ALA A 147 19.35 -7.73 3.54
C ALA A 147 18.60 -8.79 4.37
N LYS A 148 18.21 -8.45 5.61
CA LYS A 148 17.39 -9.30 6.50
C LYS A 148 15.89 -9.20 6.21
N PHE A 149 15.45 -8.11 5.60
CA PHE A 149 14.04 -7.82 5.31
C PHE A 149 13.94 -7.33 3.86
N PRO A 150 14.13 -8.22 2.87
CA PRO A 150 14.04 -7.85 1.46
C PRO A 150 12.63 -7.33 1.17
N ARG A 151 12.55 -6.23 0.45
CA ARG A 151 11.29 -5.62 0.01
C ARG A 151 11.27 -5.66 -1.51
N ILE A 152 10.14 -6.03 -2.09
CA ILE A 152 9.98 -6.09 -3.54
C ILE A 152 8.86 -5.14 -3.98
N TYR A 153 9.00 -4.56 -5.16
CA TYR A 153 7.91 -3.77 -5.72
C TYR A 153 6.80 -4.66 -6.27
N ALA A 154 5.54 -4.22 -6.12
CA ALA A 154 4.39 -4.90 -6.71
C ALA A 154 3.23 -3.94 -7.01
N PHE A 155 2.34 -4.40 -7.89
CA PHE A 155 0.97 -3.91 -7.98
C PHE A 155 0.07 -4.78 -7.12
N VAL A 156 -0.96 -4.18 -6.52
CA VAL A 156 -1.92 -4.88 -5.67
C VAL A 156 -3.33 -4.56 -6.14
N THR A 157 -4.07 -5.59 -6.52
CA THR A 157 -5.48 -5.49 -6.90
C THR A 157 -6.35 -6.00 -5.75
N THR A 158 -7.19 -5.13 -5.21
CA THR A 158 -8.12 -5.42 -4.12
C THR A 158 -9.18 -6.45 -4.56
N ALA A 159 -9.91 -7.01 -3.59
CA ALA A 159 -10.97 -7.99 -3.86
C ALA A 159 -12.10 -7.46 -4.77
N ASP A 160 -12.33 -6.14 -4.81
CA ASP A 160 -13.29 -5.47 -5.71
C ASP A 160 -12.67 -5.04 -7.05
N GLY A 161 -11.45 -5.48 -7.35
CA GLY A 161 -10.81 -5.29 -8.65
C GLY A 161 -10.16 -3.92 -8.84
N LYS A 162 -9.88 -3.16 -7.77
CA LYS A 162 -9.24 -1.84 -7.85
C LYS A 162 -7.74 -1.95 -7.62
N ASP A 163 -6.98 -1.09 -8.27
CA ASP A 163 -5.56 -0.89 -7.95
C ASP A 163 -5.44 -0.13 -6.62
N LEU A 164 -4.67 -0.67 -5.67
CA LEU A 164 -4.48 -0.08 -4.35
C LEU A 164 -3.71 1.24 -4.39
N GLY A 165 -2.71 1.36 -5.26
CA GLY A 165 -1.94 2.61 -5.42
C GLY A 165 -2.84 3.74 -5.93
N GLU A 166 -3.62 3.46 -6.98
CA GLU A 166 -4.63 4.40 -7.49
C GLU A 166 -5.66 4.78 -6.42
N LEU A 167 -6.13 3.82 -5.63
CA LEU A 167 -7.05 4.06 -4.53
C LEU A 167 -6.47 5.04 -3.51
N LEU A 168 -5.25 4.81 -3.03
CA LEU A 168 -4.58 5.66 -2.04
C LEU A 168 -4.35 7.09 -2.56
N VAL A 169 -3.88 7.22 -3.80
CA VAL A 169 -3.68 8.54 -4.43
C VAL A 169 -5.01 9.27 -4.61
N SER A 170 -6.06 8.58 -5.08
CA SER A 170 -7.39 9.19 -5.27
C SER A 170 -8.03 9.69 -3.97
N LYS A 171 -7.65 9.08 -2.84
CA LYS A 171 -8.08 9.47 -1.49
C LYS A 171 -7.21 10.56 -0.87
N GLY A 172 -6.12 10.97 -1.52
CA GLY A 172 -5.16 11.91 -0.95
C GLY A 172 -4.40 11.34 0.24
N LEU A 173 -4.15 10.03 0.24
CA LEU A 173 -3.38 9.32 1.27
C LEU A 173 -1.96 8.95 0.82
N ALA A 174 -1.68 9.09 -0.48
CA ALA A 174 -0.37 8.93 -1.08
C ALA A 174 -0.15 10.00 -2.15
N ARG A 175 1.12 10.30 -2.45
CA ARG A 175 1.50 11.11 -3.62
C ARG A 175 1.85 10.22 -4.81
N ALA A 176 1.68 10.75 -6.02
CA ALA A 176 2.14 10.09 -7.25
C ALA A 176 3.67 10.20 -7.36
N PHE A 177 4.40 9.25 -6.79
CA PHE A 177 5.85 9.32 -6.63
C PHE A 177 6.51 7.94 -6.61
N GLY A 178 7.80 7.89 -6.96
CA GLY A 178 8.58 6.66 -6.95
C GLY A 178 8.60 5.93 -8.29
N ILE A 179 8.88 4.64 -8.24
CA ILE A 179 9.16 3.82 -9.42
C ILE A 179 7.87 3.33 -10.05
N CYS A 180 7.69 3.52 -11.35
CA CYS A 180 6.58 2.94 -12.12
C CYS A 180 7.09 1.80 -13.00
N ARG A 181 6.18 0.92 -13.41
CA ARG A 181 6.40 -0.18 -14.36
C ARG A 181 5.16 -0.33 -15.23
N GLU A 182 5.29 -1.04 -16.35
CA GLU A 182 4.12 -1.52 -17.10
C GLU A 182 3.18 -2.27 -16.14
N THR A 183 1.90 -1.96 -16.16
CA THR A 183 0.88 -2.50 -15.25
C THR A 183 0.45 -3.91 -15.65
N PRO A 184 -0.25 -4.66 -14.76
CA PRO A 184 -0.71 -6.02 -15.07
C PRO A 184 -1.64 -6.14 -16.28
N ASP A 185 -2.42 -5.08 -16.58
CA ASP A 185 -3.28 -4.99 -17.77
C ASP A 185 -2.55 -4.51 -19.03
N GLY A 186 -1.25 -4.20 -18.93
CA GLY A 186 -0.38 -3.82 -20.05
C GLY A 186 -0.35 -2.32 -20.37
N GLN A 187 -0.76 -1.46 -19.44
CA GLN A 187 -0.57 -0.01 -19.55
C GLN A 187 0.91 0.32 -19.39
N HIS A 188 1.47 1.12 -20.31
CA HIS A 188 2.87 1.56 -20.23
C HIS A 188 3.15 2.36 -18.95
N GLU A 189 4.37 2.23 -18.40
CA GLU A 189 4.78 2.85 -17.13
C GLU A 189 4.58 4.37 -17.09
N ASP A 190 4.83 5.06 -18.20
CA ASP A 190 4.60 6.50 -18.32
C ASP A 190 3.12 6.85 -18.26
N ALA A 191 2.26 6.05 -18.92
CA ALA A 191 0.82 6.26 -18.91
C ALA A 191 0.22 5.99 -17.52
N TYR A 192 0.73 4.99 -16.80
CA TYR A 192 0.36 4.77 -15.40
C TYR A 192 0.81 5.93 -14.51
N ARG A 193 2.05 6.44 -14.70
CA ARG A 193 2.55 7.60 -13.95
C ARG A 193 1.69 8.84 -14.16
N GLU A 194 1.33 9.16 -15.41
CA GLU A 194 0.44 10.30 -15.69
C GLU A 194 -0.96 10.07 -15.13
N LYS A 195 -1.50 8.84 -15.19
CA LYS A 195 -2.77 8.50 -14.55
C LYS A 195 -2.75 8.78 -13.05
N LEU A 196 -1.68 8.41 -12.34
CA LEU A 196 -1.54 8.72 -10.91
C LEU A 196 -1.47 10.22 -10.65
N ARG A 197 -0.79 11.00 -11.51
CA ARG A 197 -0.77 12.47 -11.40
C ARG A 197 -2.14 13.10 -11.62
N ASP A 198 -2.93 12.57 -12.56
CA ASP A 198 -4.29 13.02 -12.79
C ASP A 198 -5.20 12.72 -11.58
N LEU A 199 -5.06 11.51 -11.00
CA LEU A 199 -5.77 11.15 -9.78
C LEU A 199 -5.40 12.06 -8.61
N GLU A 200 -4.10 12.37 -8.47
CA GLU A 200 -3.59 13.29 -7.45
C GLU A 200 -4.13 14.72 -7.65
N LEU A 201 -4.17 15.21 -8.89
CA LEU A 201 -4.75 16.51 -9.23
C LEU A 201 -6.24 16.56 -8.88
N VAL A 202 -6.99 15.49 -9.17
CA VAL A 202 -8.40 15.38 -8.80
C VAL A 202 -8.58 15.34 -7.27
N ALA A 203 -7.73 14.60 -6.54
CA ALA A 203 -7.74 14.55 -5.09
C ALA A 203 -7.46 15.95 -4.48
N CYS A 204 -6.48 16.66 -5.04
CA CYS A 204 -6.17 18.04 -4.69
C CYS A 204 -7.37 18.97 -4.89
N ARG A 205 -7.99 18.93 -6.09
CA ARG A 205 -9.14 19.78 -6.41
C ARG A 205 -10.36 19.52 -5.52
N LYS A 206 -10.51 18.29 -5.03
CA LYS A 206 -11.60 17.85 -4.13
C LYS A 206 -11.28 18.02 -2.65
N ALA A 207 -10.07 18.48 -2.29
CA ALA A 207 -9.60 18.50 -0.91
C ALA A 207 -9.73 17.12 -0.23
N SER A 208 -9.41 16.04 -0.96
CA SER A 208 -9.44 14.69 -0.42
C SER A 208 -8.21 14.43 0.44
N GLY A 209 -8.39 13.81 1.61
CA GLY A 209 -7.27 13.42 2.48
C GLY A 209 -6.41 14.62 2.87
N ILE A 210 -5.09 14.48 2.73
CA ILE A 210 -4.16 15.53 3.16
C ILE A 210 -4.29 16.82 2.35
N TRP A 211 -4.85 16.75 1.14
CA TRP A 211 -5.09 17.93 0.32
C TRP A 211 -6.08 18.93 0.93
N ALA A 212 -6.88 18.51 1.92
CA ALA A 212 -7.72 19.41 2.71
C ALA A 212 -6.92 20.41 3.55
N GLU A 213 -5.65 20.09 3.84
CA GLU A 213 -4.77 20.88 4.70
C GLU A 213 -3.79 21.78 3.92
N THR A 214 -3.81 21.69 2.59
CA THR A 214 -2.87 22.35 1.70
C THR A 214 -3.03 23.86 1.70
N ASP A 215 -1.92 24.57 1.89
CA ASP A 215 -1.81 25.99 1.60
C ASP A 215 -1.48 26.17 0.10
N CYS A 216 -2.51 26.44 -0.71
CA CYS A 216 -2.37 26.57 -2.16
C CYS A 216 -1.45 27.72 -2.58
N ASP A 217 -1.34 28.78 -1.78
CA ASP A 217 -0.49 29.94 -2.09
C ASP A 217 0.99 29.61 -1.88
N LYS A 218 1.30 28.72 -0.94
CA LYS A 218 2.67 28.26 -0.64
C LYS A 218 3.09 27.01 -1.41
N LEU A 219 2.15 26.22 -1.93
CA LEU A 219 2.46 24.98 -2.64
C LEU A 219 3.54 25.15 -3.74
N PRO A 220 3.53 26.19 -4.60
CA PRO A 220 4.57 26.36 -5.61
C PRO A 220 5.96 26.62 -5.01
N SER A 221 6.06 27.43 -3.95
CA SER A 221 7.33 27.76 -3.32
C SER A 221 7.88 26.59 -2.50
N GLU A 222 7.03 25.86 -1.78
CA GLU A 222 7.42 24.65 -1.06
C GLU A 222 7.96 23.57 -2.01
N ARG A 223 7.29 23.33 -3.14
CA ARG A 223 7.77 22.41 -4.17
C ARG A 223 9.02 22.91 -4.88
N GLN A 224 9.24 24.22 -4.97
CA GLN A 224 10.48 24.77 -5.49
C GLN A 224 11.65 24.56 -4.52
N LEU A 225 11.43 24.78 -3.22
CA LEU A 225 12.44 24.52 -2.18
C LEU A 225 12.89 23.07 -2.20
N GLU A 226 11.95 22.12 -2.32
CA GLU A 226 12.29 20.71 -2.43
C GLU A 226 13.16 20.40 -3.65
N ARG A 227 12.79 20.92 -4.82
CA ARG A 227 13.58 20.73 -6.05
C ARG A 227 14.98 21.35 -5.95
N THR A 228 15.10 22.50 -5.27
CA THR A 228 16.40 23.14 -5.04
C THR A 228 17.28 22.29 -4.12
N GLU A 229 16.74 21.79 -3.00
CA GLU A 229 17.49 20.91 -2.09
C GLU A 229 17.91 19.60 -2.75
N ASP A 230 17.03 18.99 -3.54
CA ASP A 230 17.37 17.79 -4.31
C ASP A 230 18.49 18.04 -5.33
N ALA A 231 18.49 19.21 -5.98
CA ALA A 231 19.55 19.61 -6.90
C ALA A 231 20.89 19.81 -6.16
N GLU A 232 20.88 20.46 -4.99
CA GLU A 232 22.07 20.66 -4.15
C GLU A 232 22.64 19.32 -3.63
N LEU A 233 21.78 18.43 -3.15
CA LEU A 233 22.17 17.07 -2.74
C LEU A 233 22.72 16.27 -3.93
N GLY A 234 22.15 16.46 -5.13
CA GLY A 234 22.66 15.88 -6.37
C GLY A 234 24.08 16.33 -6.70
N VAL A 235 24.38 17.63 -6.53
CA VAL A 235 25.73 18.18 -6.72
C VAL A 235 26.70 17.63 -5.66
N ALA A 236 26.29 17.60 -4.39
CA ALA A 236 27.13 17.11 -3.29
C ALA A 236 27.49 15.62 -3.43
N ARG A 237 26.59 14.82 -4.00
CA ARG A 237 26.82 13.40 -4.32
C ARG A 237 27.71 13.20 -5.56
N GLY A 238 28.08 14.28 -6.26
CA GLY A 238 28.81 14.26 -7.52
C GLY A 238 27.94 13.88 -8.72
N PRO A 239 28.43 14.01 -9.96
CA PRO A 239 27.69 13.55 -11.13
C PRO A 239 27.42 12.06 -10.94
N LYS A 240 26.14 11.69 -10.75
CA LYS A 240 25.70 10.36 -11.14
C LYS A 240 26.20 10.19 -12.57
N LYS A 241 27.00 9.16 -12.87
CA LYS A 241 27.17 8.75 -14.26
C LYS A 241 25.77 8.71 -14.82
N ALA A 242 25.42 9.62 -15.73
CA ALA A 242 24.19 9.47 -16.48
C ALA A 242 24.38 8.12 -17.18
N PRO A 243 23.61 7.07 -16.82
CA PRO A 243 23.61 5.91 -17.67
C PRO A 243 23.12 6.45 -19.02
N PRO A 244 23.80 6.17 -20.13
CA PRO A 244 23.16 6.34 -21.41
C PRO A 244 21.87 5.54 -21.29
N ASN A 245 20.73 6.15 -21.61
CA ASN A 245 19.43 5.49 -21.59
C ASN A 245 19.59 4.02 -22.05
N PRO A 246 19.34 3.05 -21.17
CA PRO A 246 18.03 2.40 -21.24
C PRO A 246 17.48 2.10 -19.84
N LYS A 247 16.15 1.94 -19.77
CA LYS A 247 15.40 1.23 -18.72
C LYS A 247 16.28 0.59 -17.64
N PHE A 248 16.30 1.21 -16.47
CA PHE A 248 16.96 0.67 -15.28
C PHE A 248 16.28 -0.67 -14.93
N ASP A 249 17.01 -1.78 -15.03
CA ASP A 249 16.46 -3.08 -14.65
C ASP A 249 16.51 -3.21 -13.12
N LEU A 250 15.36 -2.89 -12.51
CA LEU A 250 15.15 -2.98 -11.06
C LEU A 250 15.40 -4.39 -10.50
N ASN A 251 15.36 -5.41 -11.36
CA ASN A 251 15.57 -6.79 -10.93
C ASN A 251 17.07 -7.14 -10.85
N THR A 252 17.96 -6.35 -11.46
CA THR A 252 19.41 -6.67 -11.55
C THR A 252 20.33 -5.55 -11.06
N ALA A 253 19.80 -4.38 -10.74
CA ALA A 253 20.59 -3.23 -10.31
C ALA A 253 21.30 -3.45 -8.97
N ALA A 254 22.48 -2.83 -8.82
CA ALA A 254 23.24 -2.90 -7.57
C ALA A 254 22.55 -2.08 -6.45
N ARG A 255 22.76 -2.45 -5.18
CA ARG A 255 22.08 -1.82 -4.02
C ARG A 255 22.30 -0.30 -3.97
N ASP A 256 23.50 0.18 -4.20
CA ASP A 256 23.84 1.60 -4.22
C ASP A 256 23.13 2.36 -5.37
N GLU A 257 23.04 1.75 -6.55
CA GLU A 257 22.25 2.26 -7.68
C GLU A 257 20.76 2.30 -7.32
N LEU A 258 20.27 1.22 -6.71
CA LEU A 258 18.90 1.13 -6.21
C LEU A 258 18.64 2.19 -5.18
N MET A 259 19.54 2.50 -4.23
CA MET A 259 19.39 3.56 -3.22
C MET A 259 19.43 4.99 -3.79
N SER A 260 19.78 5.14 -5.07
CA SER A 260 19.84 6.45 -5.74
C SER A 260 18.52 6.92 -6.35
N ILE A 261 17.56 6.00 -6.54
CA ILE A 261 16.21 6.24 -7.08
C ILE A 261 15.36 7.13 -6.12
N PRO A 262 14.43 7.96 -6.59
CA PRO A 262 13.49 8.61 -5.69
C PRO A 262 12.62 7.54 -5.02
N GLY A 263 12.58 7.54 -3.69
CA GLY A 263 11.83 6.57 -2.89
C GLY A 263 10.42 7.01 -2.69
#